data_AF-A0A4C1SNB6-F1
#
_entry.id   AF-A0A4C1SNB6-F1
#
_cell.length_a   1.000
_cell.length_b   1.000
_cell.length_c   1.000
_cell.angle_alpha   90.00
_cell.angle_beta   90.00
_cell.angle_gamma   90.00
#
_symmetry.space_group_name_H-M   'P 1'
#
loop_
_entity.id
_entity.type
_entity.pdbx_description
1 polymer ?
#
loop_
_entity_poly.entity_id
_entity_poly.type
_entity_poly.pdbx_seq_one_letter_code
_entity_poly.pdbx_strand_id
1 'polypeptide(L)'
;MLPNENLHGKLWSIVVYEEFYKSLGNRFLVAGDYNTKHTYWGSNLITYTGRTLFNSITKIGLRVISSKEPTYWPFDKQKTRDVRDFGITKNISREQVDVEASLDLSSDHSPTIVSIRIS
;
A
#
# COMPACT_ATOMS: atom_id res chain seq x y z
N MET A 1 8.31 1.96 -10.76
CA MET A 1 7.32 0.87 -10.89
C MET A 1 7.24 0.16 -9.56
N LEU A 2 6.05 0.09 -8.95
CA LEU A 2 5.89 -0.60 -7.67
C LEU A 2 6.09 -2.11 -7.87
N PRO A 3 6.54 -2.84 -6.83
CA PRO A 3 6.88 -4.26 -6.90
C PRO A 3 5.85 -5.19 -7.59
N ASN A 4 4.58 -4.81 -7.63
CA ASN A 4 3.49 -5.71 -8.00
C ASN A 4 2.99 -5.52 -9.44
N GLU A 5 3.61 -4.62 -10.22
CA GLU A 5 3.38 -4.46 -11.67
C GLU A 5 4.25 -5.39 -12.53
N ASN A 6 4.72 -6.53 -11.99
CA ASN A 6 5.51 -7.48 -12.77
C ASN A 6 4.70 -8.02 -13.96
N LEU A 7 5.03 -7.55 -15.16
CA LEU A 7 4.54 -8.01 -16.48
C LEU A 7 4.75 -9.52 -16.75
N HIS A 8 5.34 -10.27 -15.82
CA HIS A 8 5.71 -11.68 -15.96
C HIS A 8 5.20 -12.59 -14.82
N GLY A 9 4.30 -12.12 -13.95
CA GLY A 9 3.61 -12.98 -12.96
C GLY A 9 4.47 -13.53 -11.81
N LYS A 10 5.69 -13.02 -11.61
CA LYS A 10 6.58 -13.47 -10.53
C LYS A 10 6.28 -12.73 -9.23
N LEU A 11 5.93 -13.47 -8.18
CA LEU A 11 5.73 -12.94 -6.83
C LEU A 11 7.05 -12.51 -6.20
N TRP A 12 7.06 -11.35 -5.54
CA TRP A 12 8.23 -10.87 -4.81
C TRP A 12 8.41 -11.65 -3.50
N SER A 13 9.66 -12.02 -3.21
CA SER A 13 10.03 -12.61 -1.92
C SER A 13 10.31 -11.51 -0.90
N ILE A 14 10.41 -11.90 0.37
CA ILE A 14 10.76 -10.98 1.47
C ILE A 14 12.08 -10.26 1.19
N VAL A 15 13.09 -10.96 0.67
CA VAL A 15 14.42 -10.39 0.38
C VAL A 15 14.33 -9.28 -0.65
N VAL A 16 13.57 -9.48 -1.74
CA VAL A 16 13.43 -8.47 -2.80
C VAL A 16 12.72 -7.23 -2.29
N TYR A 17 11.68 -7.39 -1.46
CA TYR A 17 11.02 -6.24 -0.81
C TYR A 17 11.98 -5.48 0.11
N GLU A 18 12.75 -6.20 0.94
CA GLU A 18 13.72 -5.56 1.82
C GLU A 18 14.78 -4.77 1.05
N GLU A 19 15.35 -5.36 -0.01
CA GLU A 19 16.36 -4.70 -0.85
C GLU A 19 15.79 -3.45 -1.51
N PHE A 20 14.57 -3.52 -2.05
CA PHE A 20 13.91 -2.36 -2.63
C PHE A 20 13.75 -1.24 -1.61
N TYR A 21 13.13 -1.49 -0.44
CA TYR A 21 12.91 -0.43 0.54
C TYR A 21 14.20 0.08 1.19
N LYS A 22 15.23 -0.77 1.32
CA LYS A 22 16.56 -0.32 1.77
C LYS A 22 17.22 0.61 0.75
N SER A 23 17.02 0.38 -0.54
CA SER A 23 17.61 1.22 -1.60
C SER A 23 17.04 2.65 -1.65
N LEU A 24 15.84 2.87 -1.12
CA LEU A 24 15.21 4.19 -1.01
C LEU A 24 15.81 5.08 0.10
N GLY A 25 16.79 4.56 0.86
CA GLY A 25 17.49 5.29 1.89
C GLY A 25 16.79 5.27 3.27
N ASN A 26 17.04 6.31 4.06
CA ASN A 26 16.64 6.34 5.46
C ASN A 26 15.35 7.13 5.75
N ARG A 27 14.82 7.89 4.79
CA ARG A 27 13.55 8.62 4.98
C ARG A 27 12.81 8.69 3.66
N PHE A 28 11.63 8.09 3.60
CA PHE A 28 10.86 8.03 2.37
C PHE A 28 9.36 7.86 2.63
N LEU A 29 8.58 8.20 1.60
CA LEU A 29 7.22 7.75 1.38
C LEU A 29 7.15 7.13 -0.01
N VAL A 30 6.55 5.96 -0.12
CA VAL A 30 6.18 5.32 -1.39
C VAL A 30 4.72 4.95 -1.33
N ALA A 31 3.94 5.32 -2.34
CA ALA A 31 2.52 5.02 -2.41
C ALA A 31 2.10 4.61 -3.82
N GLY A 32 1.03 3.81 -3.90
CA GLY A 32 0.37 3.43 -5.15
C GLY A 32 -0.37 2.10 -5.01
N ASP A 33 -0.72 1.50 -6.16
CA ASP A 33 -1.44 0.22 -6.20
C ASP A 33 -0.49 -0.96 -5.93
N TYR A 34 -0.63 -1.59 -4.77
CA TYR A 34 0.13 -2.77 -4.42
C TYR A 34 -0.57 -4.07 -4.85
N ASN A 35 -1.81 -4.04 -5.33
CA ASN A 35 -2.57 -5.21 -5.79
C ASN A 35 -2.47 -6.43 -4.84
N THR A 36 -2.53 -6.16 -3.54
CA THR A 36 -2.28 -7.15 -2.48
C THR A 36 -3.15 -6.88 -1.26
N LYS A 37 -3.52 -7.94 -0.53
CA LYS A 37 -4.57 -7.87 0.49
C LYS A 37 -4.04 -8.25 1.86
N HIS A 38 -4.21 -7.34 2.82
CA HIS A 38 -3.98 -7.61 4.23
C HIS A 38 -4.85 -6.69 5.08
N THR A 39 -5.42 -7.23 6.15
CA THR A 39 -6.30 -6.49 7.07
C THR A 39 -5.59 -5.31 7.75
N TYR A 40 -4.26 -5.35 7.84
CA TYR A 40 -3.44 -4.25 8.41
C TYR A 40 -3.64 -2.91 7.68
N TRP A 41 -3.81 -2.91 6.35
CA TRP A 41 -4.11 -1.71 5.56
C TRP A 41 -5.59 -1.53 5.24
N GLY A 42 -6.48 -2.35 5.82
CA GLY A 42 -7.93 -2.24 5.65
C GLY A 42 -8.53 -3.15 4.58
N SER A 43 -7.77 -4.07 3.99
CA SER A 43 -8.34 -5.05 3.06
C SER A 43 -9.19 -6.10 3.78
N ASN A 44 -10.20 -6.65 3.10
CA ASN A 44 -11.14 -7.61 3.68
C ASN A 44 -10.53 -8.99 3.98
N LEU A 45 -9.42 -9.34 3.33
CA LEU A 45 -8.79 -10.66 3.41
C LEU A 45 -7.26 -10.52 3.51
N ILE A 46 -6.59 -11.64 3.79
CA ILE A 46 -5.14 -11.74 3.76
C ILE A 46 -4.74 -12.69 2.63
N THR A 47 -4.01 -12.18 1.63
CA THR A 47 -3.39 -13.01 0.57
C THR A 47 -1.98 -13.41 0.95
N TYR A 48 -1.42 -14.40 0.25
CA TYR A 48 0.01 -14.76 0.38
C TYR A 48 0.92 -13.57 0.12
N THR A 49 0.66 -12.83 -0.96
CA THR A 49 1.39 -11.60 -1.30
C THR A 49 1.28 -10.53 -0.22
N GLY A 50 0.12 -10.42 0.44
CA GLY A 50 -0.11 -9.44 1.50
C GLY A 50 0.65 -9.80 2.75
N ARG A 51 0.65 -11.09 3.11
CA ARG A 51 1.45 -11.61 4.22
C ARG A 51 2.96 -11.43 3.99
N THR A 52 3.44 -11.71 2.78
CA THR A 52 4.86 -11.53 2.42
C THR A 52 5.29 -10.07 2.51
N LEU A 53 4.48 -9.15 1.96
CA LEU A 53 4.76 -7.72 2.07
C LEU A 53 4.72 -7.25 3.53
N PHE A 54 3.69 -7.62 4.29
CA PHE A 54 3.54 -7.27 5.71
C PHE A 54 4.74 -7.75 6.55
N ASN A 55 5.17 -8.99 6.35
CA ASN A 55 6.34 -9.55 7.03
C ASN A 55 7.63 -8.77 6.68
N SER A 56 7.76 -8.32 5.43
CA SER A 56 8.91 -7.51 5.00
C SER A 56 8.90 -6.14 5.67
N ILE A 57 7.76 -5.43 5.61
CA ILE A 57 7.56 -4.11 6.23
C ILE A 57 7.89 -4.14 7.72
N THR A 58 7.33 -5.12 8.44
CA THR A 58 7.55 -5.27 9.89
C THR A 58 8.99 -5.61 10.22
N LYS A 59 9.63 -6.50 9.44
CA LYS A 59 11.01 -6.92 9.67
C LYS A 59 12.02 -5.78 9.55
N ILE A 60 11.80 -4.82 8.64
CA ILE A 60 12.72 -3.68 8.45
C ILE A 60 12.19 -2.36 9.04
N GLY A 61 11.22 -2.43 9.96
CA GLY A 61 10.77 -1.29 10.75
C GLY A 61 10.07 -0.19 9.95
N LEU A 62 9.41 -0.56 8.85
CA LEU A 62 8.61 0.36 8.04
C LEU A 62 7.18 0.50 8.60
N ARG A 63 6.47 1.53 8.14
CA ARG A 63 5.07 1.77 8.52
C ARG A 63 4.17 1.82 7.29
N VAL A 64 2.99 1.24 7.41
CA VAL A 64 1.93 1.39 6.40
C VAL A 64 1.08 2.60 6.74
N ILE A 65 0.72 3.38 5.73
CA ILE A 65 -0.22 4.48 5.79
C ILE A 65 -1.37 4.18 4.81
N SER A 66 -2.60 4.26 5.29
CA SER A 66 -3.80 3.91 4.53
C SER A 66 -4.99 4.64 5.13
N SER A 67 -5.93 5.07 4.28
CA SER A 67 -7.24 5.57 4.72
C SER A 67 -8.06 4.46 5.38
N LYS A 68 -7.76 3.18 5.07
CA LYS A 68 -8.54 1.98 5.40
C LYS A 68 -9.95 1.95 4.79
N GLU A 69 -10.24 2.89 3.90
CA GLU A 69 -11.47 2.96 3.12
C GLU A 69 -11.24 2.32 1.75
N PRO A 70 -12.25 1.68 1.13
CA PRO A 70 -12.06 1.01 -0.15
C PRO A 70 -11.55 1.96 -1.23
N THR A 71 -10.45 1.57 -1.87
CA THR A 71 -9.84 2.31 -2.99
C THR A 71 -10.14 1.66 -4.33
N TYR A 72 -10.64 0.42 -4.33
CA TYR A 72 -11.03 -0.33 -5.52
C TYR A 72 -12.54 -0.59 -5.55
N TRP A 73 -13.18 -0.23 -6.65
CA TRP A 73 -14.63 -0.24 -6.88
C TRP A 73 -14.98 -1.05 -8.13
N PRO A 74 -15.10 -2.38 -8.02
CA PRO A 74 -15.35 -3.22 -9.18
C PRO A 74 -16.74 -2.97 -9.78
N PHE A 75 -16.83 -2.91 -11.12
CA PHE A 75 -18.11 -2.89 -11.85
C PHE A 75 -18.92 -4.19 -11.68
N ASP A 76 -18.23 -5.31 -11.50
CA ASP A 76 -18.85 -6.61 -11.25
C ASP A 76 -19.36 -6.67 -9.80
N LYS A 77 -20.70 -6.77 -9.65
CA LYS A 77 -21.39 -6.83 -8.36
C LYS A 77 -21.00 -8.04 -7.51
N GLN A 78 -20.40 -9.07 -8.10
CA GLN A 78 -19.90 -10.23 -7.35
C GLN A 78 -18.56 -9.96 -6.66
N LYS A 79 -17.84 -8.91 -7.07
CA LYS A 79 -16.56 -8.54 -6.46
C LYS A 79 -16.77 -7.53 -5.34
N THR A 80 -16.10 -7.76 -4.21
CA THR A 80 -16.15 -6.86 -3.07
C THR A 80 -15.18 -5.69 -3.25
N ARG A 81 -15.63 -4.50 -2.87
CA ARG A 81 -14.78 -3.31 -2.71
C ARG A 81 -13.63 -3.60 -1.76
N ASP A 82 -12.44 -3.07 -2.03
CA ASP A 82 -11.24 -3.44 -1.28
C ASP A 82 -10.23 -2.29 -1.21
N VAL A 83 -9.26 -2.40 -0.31
CA VAL A 83 -8.12 -1.47 -0.23
C VAL A 83 -6.95 -2.05 -1.01
N ARG A 84 -6.53 -1.36 -2.06
CA ARG A 84 -5.36 -1.72 -2.88
C ARG A 84 -4.30 -0.62 -2.93
N ASP A 85 -4.75 0.61 -2.79
CA ASP A 85 -3.93 1.81 -2.88
C ASP A 85 -3.59 2.27 -1.46
N PHE A 86 -2.32 2.13 -1.10
CA PHE A 86 -1.82 2.57 0.20
C PHE A 86 -0.36 3.02 0.09
N GLY A 87 0.18 3.56 1.17
CA GLY A 87 1.56 3.99 1.24
C GLY A 87 2.38 3.26 2.29
N ILE A 88 3.70 3.34 2.14
CA ILE A 88 4.69 2.82 3.08
C ILE A 88 5.69 3.93 3.37
N THR A 89 6.02 4.12 4.64
CA THR A 89 6.92 5.18 5.12
C THR A 89 8.07 4.64 5.96
N LYS A 90 9.17 5.38 5.93
CA LYS A 90 10.32 5.22 6.83
C LYS A 90 10.69 6.57 7.41
N ASN A 91 10.86 6.64 8.74
CA ASN A 91 11.28 7.85 9.46
C ASN A 91 10.45 9.11 9.13
N ILE A 92 9.15 8.91 8.90
CA ILE A 92 8.14 9.98 8.88
C ILE A 92 7.21 9.70 10.06
N SER A 93 6.98 10.70 10.91
CA SER A 93 6.15 10.52 12.11
C SER A 93 4.69 10.35 11.74
N ARG A 94 3.93 9.60 12.54
CA ARG A 94 2.49 9.40 12.31
C ARG A 94 1.75 10.75 12.36
N GLU A 95 2.18 11.64 13.24
CA GLU A 95 1.61 12.96 13.46
C GLU A 95 1.88 13.93 12.29
N GLN A 96 2.83 13.57 11.41
CA GLN A 96 3.14 14.32 10.20
C GLN A 96 2.33 13.85 9.00
N VAL A 97 1.62 12.72 9.09
CA VAL A 97 0.95 12.11 7.94
C VAL A 97 -0.55 12.05 8.20
N ASP A 98 -1.30 12.58 7.25
CA ASP A 98 -2.73 12.39 7.16
C ASP A 98 -3.07 11.63 5.86
N VAL A 99 -4.04 10.72 5.93
CA VAL A 99 -4.44 9.88 4.78
C VAL A 99 -5.95 9.79 4.72
N GLU A 100 -6.50 10.18 3.59
CA GLU A 100 -7.94 10.16 3.32
C GLU A 100 -8.23 9.54 1.94
N ALA A 101 -9.39 8.91 1.82
CA ALA A 101 -9.88 8.44 0.52
C ALA A 101 -10.68 9.56 -0.16
N SER A 102 -10.43 9.78 -1.45
CA SER A 102 -11.25 10.64 -2.28
C SER A 102 -12.38 9.83 -2.91
N LEU A 103 -13.61 10.31 -2.75
CA LEU A 103 -14.80 9.77 -3.43
C LEU A 103 -14.93 10.28 -4.87
N ASP A 104 -13.93 11.02 -5.37
CA ASP A 104 -13.87 11.44 -6.76
C ASP A 104 -13.58 10.23 -7.67
N LEU A 105 -14.66 9.59 -8.11
CA LEU A 105 -14.65 8.38 -8.92
C LEU A 105 -14.62 8.75 -10.41
N SER A 106 -13.43 9.01 -10.94
CA SER A 106 -13.22 9.10 -12.40
C SER A 106 -12.90 7.73 -13.04
N SER A 107 -12.69 6.68 -12.23
CA SER A 107 -12.41 5.29 -12.65
C SER A 107 -12.92 4.27 -11.62
N ASP A 108 -12.60 2.98 -11.79
CA ASP A 108 -12.83 1.92 -10.79
C ASP A 108 -11.84 1.99 -9.60
N HIS A 109 -11.01 3.02 -9.54
CA HIS A 109 -10.18 3.37 -8.39
C HIS A 109 -10.56 4.73 -7.81
N SER A 110 -10.63 4.80 -6.48
CA SER A 110 -10.71 6.04 -5.71
C SER A 110 -9.29 6.51 -5.37
N PRO A 111 -8.93 7.78 -5.64
CA PRO A 111 -7.64 8.30 -5.22
C PRO A 111 -7.46 8.25 -3.69
N THR A 112 -6.26 7.88 -3.23
CA THR A 112 -5.85 8.07 -1.84
C THR A 112 -5.03 9.36 -1.74
N ILE A 113 -5.49 10.32 -0.94
CA ILE A 113 -4.78 11.58 -0.69
C ILE A 113 -3.88 11.37 0.52
N VAL A 114 -2.60 11.69 0.37
CA VAL A 114 -1.63 11.68 1.46
C VAL A 114 -1.07 13.08 1.67
N SER A 115 -1.27 13.62 2.87
CA SER A 115 -0.76 14.93 3.27
C SER A 115 0.42 14.76 4.22
N ILE A 116 1.57 15.36 3.90
CA ILE A 116 2.76 15.39 4.76
C ILE A 116 2.98 16.80 5.31
N ARG A 117 3.07 16.91 6.64
CA ARG A 117 3.50 18.14 7.31
C ARG A 117 5.02 18.15 7.43
N ILE A 118 5.65 19.17 6.84
CA ILE A 118 7.10 19.39 6.96
C ILE A 118 7.32 20.37 8.12
N SER A 119 8.15 19.97 9.07
CA SER A 119 8.64 20.78 10.19
C SER A 119 10.06 21.26 9.90
#